data_AF-F6H278-F1
#
_entry.id   AF-F6H278-F1
#
_cell.length_a   1.000
_cell.length_b   1.000
_cell.length_c   1.000
_cell.angle_alpha   90.00
_cell.angle_beta   90.00
_cell.angle_gamma   90.00
#
_symmetry.space_group_name_H-M   'P 1'
#
loop_
_entity.id
_entity.type
_entity.pdbx_description
1 polymer ?
#
loop_
_entity_poly.entity_id
_entity_poly.type
_entity_poly.pdbx_seq_one_letter_code
_entity_poly.pdbx_strand_id
1 'polypeptide(L)'
;MRNQLVHIICRLVGRGIIEFTIEKGDGSSFSPEAGGESRKTATIQVVIDGYSTPLTSGNFAKLVIDGAYDGAKLNLINQAILSDNKNIGYSLPLEIMPSGQFEPLYRTTLNVQDGELPVLPLSVYGAVAMAHSETSDEYSSPYQFFFYLYDKRSAGLGGLSFDEGQFSVFGYTTAGREILSQIKTGDIIRSAKLVEGRDCLILPEES
;
A
#
# COMPACT_ATOMS: atom_id res chain seq x y z
N MET A 1 7.63 24.28 16.98
CA MET A 1 8.27 23.75 15.75
C MET A 1 7.48 22.57 15.19
N ARG A 2 6.18 22.76 14.89
CA ARG A 2 5.32 21.77 14.24
C ARG A 2 4.97 22.34 12.86
N ASN A 3 5.37 21.68 11.76
CA ASN A 3 4.89 21.83 10.36
C ASN A 3 5.95 21.87 9.25
N GLN A 4 7.26 21.89 9.52
CA GLN A 4 8.22 22.08 8.42
C GLN A 4 8.45 20.84 7.53
N LEU A 5 8.04 19.64 7.95
CA LEU A 5 8.15 18.40 7.16
C LEU A 5 7.01 18.17 6.17
N VAL A 6 5.86 18.86 6.33
CA VAL A 6 4.67 18.62 5.48
C VAL A 6 4.80 19.27 4.10
N HIS A 7 5.73 20.21 3.92
CA HIS A 7 5.90 20.96 2.66
C HIS A 7 6.67 20.23 1.55
N ILE A 8 7.20 19.02 1.79
CA ILE A 8 8.04 18.29 0.81
C ILE A 8 7.33 17.02 0.28
N ILE A 9 6.20 16.62 0.85
CA ILE A 9 5.52 15.36 0.52
C ILE A 9 4.32 15.63 -0.41
N CYS A 10 4.22 14.87 -1.50
CA CYS A 10 3.09 14.95 -2.43
C CYS A 10 1.77 14.59 -1.74
N ARG A 11 0.66 15.18 -2.20
CA ARG A 11 -0.68 14.92 -1.68
C ARG A 11 -1.58 14.40 -2.78
N LEU A 12 -2.37 13.36 -2.50
CA LEU A 12 -3.46 12.95 -3.38
C LEU A 12 -4.78 13.51 -2.81
N VAL A 13 -5.44 14.41 -3.53
CA VAL A 13 -6.73 15.01 -3.14
C VAL A 13 -7.89 14.35 -3.86
N GLY A 14 -7.96 13.03 -3.75
CA GLY A 14 -8.95 12.22 -4.45
C GLY A 14 -8.54 10.75 -4.43
N ARG A 15 -9.00 9.99 -5.43
CA ARG A 15 -8.58 8.59 -5.62
C ARG A 15 -7.73 8.46 -6.86
N GLY A 16 -6.87 7.45 -6.86
CA GLY A 16 -6.10 7.03 -8.03
C GLY A 16 -6.22 5.53 -8.25
N ILE A 17 -5.92 5.10 -9.47
CA ILE A 17 -5.81 3.68 -9.80
C ILE A 17 -4.38 3.40 -10.22
N ILE A 18 -3.75 2.44 -9.53
CA ILE A 18 -2.44 1.91 -9.87
C ILE A 18 -2.62 0.55 -10.52
N GLU A 19 -2.03 0.37 -11.68
CA GLU A 19 -1.91 -0.93 -12.35
C GLU A 19 -0.49 -1.48 -12.17
N PHE A 20 -0.39 -2.65 -11.53
CA PHE A 20 0.86 -3.42 -11.43
C PHE A 20 0.87 -4.53 -12.47
N THR A 21 1.99 -4.68 -13.16
CA THR A 21 2.31 -5.89 -13.92
C THR A 21 3.34 -6.68 -13.13
N ILE A 22 2.97 -7.87 -12.66
CA ILE A 22 3.85 -8.76 -11.89
C ILE A 22 4.39 -9.85 -12.82
N GLU A 23 5.67 -10.19 -12.69
CA GLU A 23 6.35 -11.26 -13.41
C GLU A 23 6.84 -12.36 -12.45
N LYS A 24 6.71 -13.62 -12.86
CA LYS A 24 7.21 -14.78 -12.09
C LYS A 24 8.74 -14.81 -12.11
N GLY A 25 9.36 -14.73 -10.93
CA GLY A 25 10.81 -14.70 -10.79
C GLY A 25 11.50 -16.06 -10.97
N ASP A 26 10.75 -17.14 -10.74
CA ASP A 26 11.22 -18.54 -10.89
C ASP A 26 11.03 -19.09 -12.31
N GLY A 27 10.54 -18.25 -13.25
CA GLY A 27 10.25 -18.65 -14.63
C GLY A 27 8.97 -19.48 -14.80
N SER A 28 8.21 -19.72 -13.71
CA SER A 28 6.88 -20.33 -13.78
C SER A 28 5.86 -19.36 -14.41
N SER A 29 4.57 -19.70 -14.36
CA SER A 29 3.53 -18.88 -14.95
C SER A 29 2.30 -18.83 -14.06
N PHE A 30 1.57 -17.72 -14.16
CA PHE A 30 0.30 -17.55 -13.47
C PHE A 30 -0.75 -18.48 -14.08
N SER A 31 -1.56 -19.07 -13.21
CA SER A 31 -2.70 -19.91 -13.58
C SER A 31 -3.94 -19.02 -13.75
N PRO A 32 -4.59 -19.05 -14.91
CA PRO A 32 -5.83 -18.29 -15.13
C PRO A 32 -7.03 -19.01 -14.52
N GLU A 33 -8.01 -18.24 -14.03
CA GLU A 33 -9.21 -18.80 -13.40
C GLU A 33 -10.17 -19.46 -14.41
N ALA A 34 -10.19 -19.00 -15.66
CA ALA A 34 -11.22 -19.37 -16.66
C ALA A 34 -10.66 -20.19 -17.84
N GLY A 35 -9.67 -21.06 -17.61
CA GLY A 35 -9.10 -21.91 -18.67
C GLY A 35 -8.36 -21.14 -19.77
N GLY A 36 -7.91 -19.93 -19.46
CA GLY A 36 -7.04 -19.14 -20.34
C GLY A 36 -5.64 -19.74 -20.47
N GLU A 37 -4.80 -19.08 -21.26
CA GLU A 37 -3.39 -19.47 -21.36
C GLU A 37 -2.60 -19.02 -20.13
N SER A 38 -1.68 -19.89 -19.69
CA SER A 38 -0.74 -19.54 -18.64
C SER A 38 0.22 -18.47 -19.13
N ARG A 39 0.45 -17.43 -18.31
CA ARG A 39 1.26 -16.27 -18.68
C ARG A 39 2.36 -16.06 -17.65
N LYS A 40 3.54 -15.63 -18.10
CA LYS A 40 4.66 -15.24 -17.22
C LYS A 40 4.37 -13.97 -16.40
N THR A 41 3.41 -13.17 -16.87
CA THR A 41 3.01 -11.92 -16.24
C THR A 41 1.52 -11.87 -15.97
N ALA A 42 1.13 -11.21 -14.89
CA ALA A 42 -0.26 -10.96 -14.52
C ALA A 42 -0.44 -9.51 -14.05
N THR A 43 -1.67 -9.02 -14.14
CA THR A 43 -2.01 -7.63 -13.80
C THR A 43 -2.83 -7.58 -12.52
N ILE A 44 -2.52 -6.60 -11.66
CA ILE A 44 -3.25 -6.29 -10.43
C ILE A 44 -3.59 -4.81 -10.46
N GLN A 45 -4.84 -4.45 -10.17
CA GLN A 45 -5.26 -3.05 -10.02
C GLN A 45 -5.55 -2.72 -8.56
N VAL A 46 -5.02 -1.59 -8.12
CA VAL A 46 -5.19 -1.05 -6.76
C VAL A 46 -5.83 0.32 -6.85
N VAL A 47 -6.92 0.53 -6.10
CA VAL A 47 -7.44 1.87 -5.85
C VAL A 47 -6.75 2.41 -4.61
N ILE A 48 -6.14 3.59 -4.73
CA ILE A 48 -5.55 4.34 -3.61
C ILE A 48 -6.49 5.49 -3.19
N ASP A 49 -6.63 5.72 -1.88
CA ASP A 49 -7.60 6.67 -1.31
C ASP A 49 -6.94 7.84 -0.58
N GLY A 50 -6.76 8.94 -1.32
CA GLY A 50 -6.22 10.19 -0.78
C GLY A 50 -7.19 10.98 0.10
N TYR A 51 -8.49 10.62 0.17
CA TYR A 51 -9.40 11.26 1.13
C TYR A 51 -9.06 10.87 2.57
N SER A 52 -8.64 9.62 2.77
CA SER A 52 -8.28 9.09 4.09
C SER A 52 -6.77 9.14 4.36
N THR A 53 -5.94 9.01 3.32
CA THR A 53 -4.48 9.02 3.45
C THR A 53 -3.80 9.93 2.42
N PRO A 54 -4.03 11.25 2.45
CA PRO A 54 -3.54 12.17 1.43
C PRO A 54 -2.02 12.15 1.26
N LEU A 55 -1.25 12.07 2.35
CA LEU A 55 0.22 12.07 2.27
C LEU A 55 0.74 10.72 1.76
N THR A 56 0.20 9.61 2.29
CA THR A 56 0.63 8.26 1.93
C THR A 56 0.30 7.94 0.48
N SER A 57 -0.94 8.20 0.06
CA SER A 57 -1.36 7.97 -1.32
C SER A 57 -0.65 8.90 -2.30
N GLY A 58 -0.42 10.17 -1.92
CA GLY A 58 0.32 11.13 -2.75
C GLY A 58 1.77 10.74 -2.95
N ASN A 59 2.44 10.34 -1.86
CA ASN A 59 3.79 9.80 -1.89
C ASN A 59 3.89 8.56 -2.80
N PHE A 60 2.99 7.59 -2.60
CA PHE A 60 2.97 6.35 -3.38
C PHE A 60 2.75 6.62 -4.88
N ALA A 61 1.78 7.47 -5.22
CA ALA A 61 1.50 7.86 -6.60
C ALA A 61 2.70 8.52 -7.26
N LYS A 62 3.42 9.40 -6.55
CA LYS A 62 4.64 10.03 -7.06
C LYS A 62 5.74 8.99 -7.37
N LEU A 63 5.99 8.06 -6.44
CA LEU A 63 6.98 7.00 -6.64
C LEU A 63 6.63 6.07 -7.80
N VAL A 64 5.34 5.77 -8.00
CA VAL A 64 4.87 5.04 -9.18
C VAL A 64 5.16 5.82 -10.47
N ILE A 65 4.83 7.11 -10.53
CA ILE A 65 5.10 7.95 -11.71
C ILE A 65 6.59 8.01 -12.03
N ASP A 66 7.44 8.06 -11.00
CA ASP A 66 8.90 8.09 -11.14
C ASP A 66 9.51 6.73 -11.50
N GLY A 67 8.71 5.67 -11.61
CA GLY A 67 9.17 4.31 -11.92
C GLY A 67 9.94 3.65 -10.78
N ALA A 68 9.79 4.12 -9.53
CA ALA A 68 10.57 3.63 -8.39
C ALA A 68 10.31 2.16 -8.04
N TYR A 69 9.17 1.61 -8.48
CA TYR A 69 8.79 0.22 -8.25
C TYR A 69 9.13 -0.72 -9.41
N ASP A 70 9.59 -0.19 -10.55
CA ASP A 70 9.89 -1.00 -11.73
C ASP A 70 11.14 -1.84 -11.48
N GLY A 71 11.02 -3.16 -11.61
CA GLY A 71 12.07 -4.13 -11.31
C GLY A 71 12.20 -4.50 -9.82
N ALA A 72 11.37 -3.94 -8.94
CA ALA A 72 11.38 -4.28 -7.52
C ALA A 72 10.99 -5.75 -7.30
N LYS A 73 11.70 -6.44 -6.41
CA LYS A 73 11.37 -7.82 -6.03
C LYS A 73 10.29 -7.83 -4.97
N LEU A 74 9.55 -8.94 -4.92
CA LEU A 74 8.53 -9.20 -3.90
C LEU A 74 9.02 -10.29 -2.96
N ASN A 75 8.74 -10.13 -1.68
CA ASN A 75 9.02 -11.10 -0.64
C ASN A 75 7.71 -11.49 0.05
N LEU A 76 7.40 -12.79 0.09
CA LEU A 76 6.26 -13.30 0.85
C LEU A 76 6.71 -13.55 2.29
N ILE A 77 6.11 -12.83 3.23
CA ILE A 77 6.36 -12.96 4.67
C ILE A 77 5.03 -13.11 5.41
N ASN A 78 4.81 -14.24 6.08
CA ASN A 78 3.55 -14.54 6.78
C ASN A 78 2.33 -14.31 5.86
N GLN A 79 1.48 -13.32 6.18
CA GLN A 79 0.29 -12.92 5.44
C GLN A 79 0.52 -11.63 4.63
N ALA A 80 1.75 -11.32 4.22
CA ALA A 80 2.06 -10.11 3.48
C ALA A 80 3.00 -10.37 2.31
N ILE A 81 2.73 -9.71 1.18
CA ILE A 81 3.63 -9.61 0.03
C ILE A 81 4.30 -8.25 0.10
N LEU A 82 5.57 -8.21 0.48
CA LEU A 82 6.34 -6.99 0.74
C LEU A 82 7.18 -6.62 -0.48
N SER A 83 7.23 -5.33 -0.83
CA SER A 83 8.15 -4.83 -1.87
C SER A 83 9.58 -4.70 -1.32
N ASP A 84 10.58 -5.19 -2.05
CA ASP A 84 12.00 -4.98 -1.77
C ASP A 84 12.50 -3.72 -2.50
N ASN A 85 12.73 -2.65 -1.76
CA ASN A 85 13.15 -1.35 -2.28
C ASN A 85 14.10 -0.67 -1.29
N LYS A 86 14.93 0.26 -1.78
CA LYS A 86 15.95 0.93 -0.95
C LYS A 86 15.40 2.18 -0.27
N ASN A 87 16.00 2.48 0.88
CA ASN A 87 15.66 3.65 1.68
C ASN A 87 15.92 4.97 0.95
N ILE A 88 14.90 5.84 0.93
CA ILE A 88 14.93 7.18 0.38
C ILE A 88 14.95 8.17 1.54
N GLY A 89 15.86 9.15 1.48
CA GLY A 89 16.31 9.94 2.63
C GLY A 89 15.32 10.94 3.24
N TYR A 90 14.01 10.72 3.13
CA TYR A 90 12.98 11.49 3.82
C TYR A 90 12.07 10.57 4.66
N SER A 91 11.26 11.15 5.52
CA SER A 91 10.32 10.40 6.36
C SER A 91 8.88 10.64 5.91
N LEU A 92 8.09 9.57 5.90
CA LEU A 92 6.64 9.61 5.69
C LEU A 92 5.98 9.34 7.05
N PRO A 93 5.15 10.25 7.61
CA PRO A 93 4.48 9.95 8.87
C PRO A 93 3.52 8.77 8.71
N LEU A 94 3.36 7.97 9.76
CA LEU A 94 2.20 7.08 9.86
C LEU A 94 0.94 7.94 9.72
N GLU A 95 -0.04 7.49 8.93
CA GLU A 95 -1.24 8.26 8.58
C GLU A 95 -2.45 7.34 8.63
N ILE A 96 -3.36 7.58 9.59
CA ILE A 96 -4.53 6.74 9.80
C ILE A 96 -5.74 7.64 10.08
N MET A 97 -6.81 7.47 9.31
CA MET A 97 -8.07 8.17 9.55
C MET A 97 -8.98 7.34 10.45
N PRO A 98 -9.30 7.77 11.69
CA PRO A 98 -10.27 7.08 12.53
C PRO A 98 -11.69 7.26 11.98
N SER A 99 -12.52 6.23 12.15
CA SER A 99 -13.92 6.27 11.75
C SER A 99 -14.67 7.38 12.48
N GLY A 100 -15.44 8.16 11.74
CA GLY A 100 -16.22 9.29 12.29
C GLY A 100 -15.43 10.59 12.46
N GLN A 101 -14.13 10.61 12.16
CA GLN A 101 -13.33 11.84 12.13
C GLN A 101 -13.28 12.46 10.73
N PHE A 102 -12.92 13.74 10.65
CA PHE A 102 -12.81 14.48 9.38
C PHE A 102 -11.37 14.57 8.84
N GLU A 103 -10.37 14.35 9.69
CA GLU A 103 -8.95 14.45 9.33
C GLU A 103 -8.19 13.21 9.83
N PRO A 104 -7.14 12.77 9.12
CA PRO A 104 -6.29 11.69 9.57
C PRO A 104 -5.43 12.12 10.77
N LEU A 105 -5.12 11.15 11.62
CA LEU A 105 -4.07 11.27 12.63
C LEU A 105 -2.72 10.96 11.99
N TYR A 106 -1.69 11.64 12.47
CA TYR A 106 -0.32 11.46 12.00
C TYR A 106 0.58 11.00 13.16
N ARG A 107 1.48 10.06 12.88
CA ARG A 107 2.45 9.51 13.86
C ARG A 107 1.79 8.90 15.10
N THR A 108 0.59 8.37 14.93
CA THR A 108 -0.19 7.79 16.03
C THR A 108 -0.99 6.63 15.50
N THR A 109 -0.92 5.51 16.19
CA THR A 109 -1.72 4.31 15.93
C THR A 109 -3.10 4.44 16.57
N LEU A 110 -4.03 3.57 16.18
CA LEU A 110 -5.34 3.49 16.83
C LEU A 110 -5.36 2.38 17.88
N ASN A 111 -6.08 2.60 18.96
CA ASN A 111 -6.39 1.54 19.90
C ASN A 111 -7.71 0.86 19.54
N VAL A 112 -7.61 -0.20 18.72
CA VAL A 112 -8.76 -1.00 18.28
C VAL A 112 -9.49 -1.66 19.46
N GLN A 113 -8.81 -1.94 20.58
CA GLN A 113 -9.46 -2.49 21.78
C GLN A 113 -10.40 -1.49 22.45
N ASP A 114 -10.13 -0.19 22.30
CA ASP A 114 -10.97 0.90 22.79
C ASP A 114 -12.09 1.27 21.78
N GLY A 115 -12.20 0.51 20.68
CA GLY A 115 -13.19 0.73 19.63
C GLY A 115 -12.78 1.75 18.56
N GLU A 116 -11.52 2.18 18.55
CA GLU A 116 -10.99 3.06 17.50
C GLU A 116 -10.73 2.25 16.23
N LEU A 117 -11.64 2.34 15.26
CA LEU A 117 -11.52 1.63 13.98
C LEU A 117 -11.08 2.59 12.86
N PRO A 118 -10.14 2.20 11.98
CA PRO A 118 -9.75 3.01 10.85
C PRO A 118 -10.85 3.03 9.76
N VAL A 119 -10.92 4.11 9.00
CA VAL A 119 -11.76 4.22 7.79
C VAL A 119 -11.31 3.23 6.72
N LEU A 120 -10.00 2.94 6.66
CA LEU A 120 -9.40 1.94 5.79
C LEU A 120 -8.88 0.76 6.64
N PRO A 121 -9.67 -0.30 6.86
CA PRO A 121 -9.23 -1.46 7.61
C PRO A 121 -8.13 -2.24 6.91
N LEU A 122 -7.16 -2.69 7.70
CA LEU A 122 -6.15 -3.67 7.28
C LEU A 122 -6.76 -5.06 7.09
N SER A 123 -7.83 -5.38 7.84
CA SER A 123 -8.55 -6.68 7.84
C SER A 123 -9.35 -6.97 6.56
N VAL A 124 -8.80 -6.62 5.40
CA VAL A 124 -9.37 -6.85 4.07
C VAL A 124 -8.33 -7.57 3.21
N TYR A 125 -8.70 -8.70 2.60
CA TYR A 125 -7.80 -9.40 1.70
C TYR A 125 -7.49 -8.54 0.46
N GLY A 126 -6.21 -8.23 0.26
CA GLY A 126 -5.74 -7.29 -0.75
C GLY A 126 -5.69 -5.83 -0.28
N ALA A 127 -5.76 -5.57 1.03
CA ALA A 127 -5.40 -4.25 1.57
C ALA A 127 -3.95 -3.91 1.21
N VAL A 128 -3.69 -2.64 0.91
CA VAL A 128 -2.36 -2.14 0.58
C VAL A 128 -1.97 -1.10 1.61
N ALA A 129 -0.82 -1.30 2.23
CA ALA A 129 -0.32 -0.45 3.30
C ALA A 129 1.18 -0.22 3.17
N MET A 130 1.66 0.89 3.74
CA MET A 130 3.09 1.11 3.88
C MET A 130 3.63 0.33 5.07
N ALA A 131 4.80 -0.29 4.92
CA ALA A 131 5.53 -0.85 6.06
C ALA A 131 5.95 0.27 7.02
N HIS A 132 6.30 -0.06 8.26
CA HIS A 132 6.91 0.91 9.16
C HIS A 132 8.32 1.30 8.71
N SER A 133 8.77 2.49 9.12
CA SER A 133 10.17 2.86 9.04
C SER A 133 11.01 1.95 9.93
N GLU A 134 12.23 1.65 9.51
CA GLU A 134 13.19 0.86 10.31
C GLU A 134 13.57 1.53 11.64
N THR A 135 13.36 2.84 11.75
CA THR A 135 13.80 3.64 12.90
C THR A 135 12.70 3.96 13.92
N SER A 136 11.42 3.89 13.52
CA SER A 136 10.28 4.21 14.38
C SER A 136 8.97 3.81 13.72
N ASP A 137 8.03 3.31 14.52
CA ASP A 137 6.65 3.01 14.15
C ASP A 137 5.76 4.25 13.94
N GLU A 138 6.15 5.41 14.48
CA GLU A 138 5.54 6.71 14.20
C GLU A 138 5.64 7.12 12.72
N TYR A 139 6.51 6.46 11.95
CA TYR A 139 6.73 6.74 10.54
C TYR A 139 6.50 5.49 9.71
N SER A 140 5.94 5.68 8.52
CA SER A 140 5.95 4.69 7.47
C SER A 140 7.29 4.72 6.74
N SER A 141 7.68 3.56 6.21
CA SER A 141 8.65 3.50 5.13
C SER A 141 8.13 4.37 3.98
N PRO A 142 8.94 5.28 3.42
CA PRO A 142 8.48 6.12 2.32
C PRO A 142 8.34 5.34 1.01
N TYR A 143 8.86 4.12 0.92
CA TYR A 143 8.95 3.34 -0.32
C TYR A 143 8.37 1.93 -0.16
N GLN A 144 8.58 1.28 0.98
CA GLN A 144 8.21 -0.11 1.15
C GLN A 144 6.72 -0.24 1.47
N PHE A 145 6.01 -0.93 0.59
CA PHE A 145 4.61 -1.25 0.78
C PHE A 145 4.41 -2.76 0.81
N PHE A 146 3.23 -3.17 1.26
CA PHE A 146 2.81 -4.56 1.18
C PHE A 146 1.35 -4.71 0.78
N PHE A 147 1.06 -5.81 0.09
CA PHE A 147 -0.29 -6.35 0.00
C PHE A 147 -0.53 -7.27 1.18
N TYR A 148 -1.62 -7.06 1.90
CA TYR A 148 -2.02 -7.89 3.03
C TYR A 148 -2.98 -8.99 2.59
N LEU A 149 -2.58 -10.24 2.83
CA LEU A 149 -3.29 -11.47 2.52
C LEU A 149 -4.15 -11.91 3.70
N TYR A 150 -5.01 -11.01 4.17
CA TYR A 150 -5.84 -11.25 5.35
C TYR A 150 -6.63 -12.56 5.26
N ASP A 151 -6.44 -13.43 6.27
CA ASP A 151 -7.28 -14.61 6.50
C ASP A 151 -7.98 -14.50 7.86
N LYS A 152 -9.32 -14.57 7.85
CA LYS A 152 -10.16 -14.56 9.05
C LYS A 152 -9.81 -15.69 10.04
N ARG A 153 -9.22 -16.79 9.56
CA ARG A 153 -8.76 -17.91 10.41
C ARG A 153 -7.58 -17.54 11.29
N SER A 154 -6.85 -16.50 10.91
CA SER A 154 -5.70 -15.97 11.63
C SER A 154 -6.00 -14.62 12.30
N ALA A 155 -7.28 -14.24 12.36
CA ALA A 155 -7.73 -12.99 12.96
C ALA A 155 -7.95 -13.13 14.48
N GLY A 156 -7.81 -12.00 15.17
CA GLY A 156 -8.14 -11.85 16.58
C GLY A 156 -9.65 -11.71 16.82
N LEU A 157 -9.99 -11.23 18.02
CA LEU A 157 -11.38 -11.02 18.41
C LEU A 157 -12.09 -10.06 17.45
N GLY A 158 -13.34 -10.36 17.11
CA GLY A 158 -14.12 -9.56 16.15
C GLY A 158 -13.75 -9.80 14.68
N GLY A 159 -12.85 -10.73 14.38
CA GLY A 159 -12.41 -10.99 13.01
C GLY A 159 -11.58 -9.83 12.47
N LEU A 160 -10.76 -9.21 13.32
CA LEU A 160 -9.80 -8.18 12.91
C LEU A 160 -8.38 -8.75 12.93
N SER A 161 -7.52 -8.24 12.05
CA SER A 161 -6.09 -8.44 12.12
C SER A 161 -5.57 -7.99 13.50
N PHE A 162 -4.55 -8.68 14.00
CA PHE A 162 -3.82 -8.25 15.19
C PHE A 162 -3.11 -6.91 14.99
N ASP A 163 -2.87 -6.54 13.73
CA ASP A 163 -2.20 -5.31 13.31
C ASP A 163 -3.17 -4.21 12.87
N GLU A 164 -4.48 -4.38 13.13
CA GLU A 164 -5.48 -3.39 12.79
C GLU A 164 -5.19 -2.05 13.49
N GLY A 165 -5.31 -0.94 12.75
CA GLY A 165 -4.99 0.39 13.26
C GLY A 165 -3.51 0.69 13.49
N GLN A 166 -2.59 -0.19 13.07
CA GLN A 166 -1.14 0.03 13.25
C GLN A 166 -0.43 0.58 12.01
N PHE A 167 -1.02 0.44 10.82
CA PHE A 167 -0.39 0.78 9.54
C PHE A 167 -1.15 1.86 8.76
N SER A 168 -0.43 2.62 7.93
CA SER A 168 -1.02 3.50 6.90
C SER A 168 -1.58 2.65 5.76
N VAL A 169 -2.79 2.11 5.94
CA VAL A 169 -3.55 1.47 4.87
C VAL A 169 -4.05 2.58 3.94
N PHE A 170 -3.68 2.51 2.66
CA PHE A 170 -3.94 3.60 1.72
C PHE A 170 -4.72 3.16 0.48
N GLY A 171 -5.11 1.89 0.40
CA GLY A 171 -5.83 1.38 -0.77
C GLY A 171 -6.14 -0.10 -0.71
N TYR A 172 -6.79 -0.58 -1.77
CA TYR A 172 -7.22 -1.96 -1.92
C TYR A 172 -7.02 -2.46 -3.35
N THR A 173 -6.63 -3.72 -3.47
CA THR A 173 -6.70 -4.45 -4.73
C THR A 173 -8.17 -4.63 -5.15
N THR A 174 -8.52 -4.09 -6.31
CA THR A 174 -9.89 -4.12 -6.87
C THR A 174 -10.03 -5.03 -8.09
N ALA A 175 -8.93 -5.34 -8.79
CA ALA A 175 -8.87 -6.36 -9.83
C ALA A 175 -7.57 -7.17 -9.72
N GLY A 176 -7.60 -8.45 -10.13
CA GLY A 176 -6.45 -9.35 -10.02
C GLY A 176 -6.19 -9.83 -8.58
N ARG A 177 -7.22 -9.91 -7.73
CA ARG A 177 -7.07 -10.33 -6.31
C ARG A 177 -6.61 -11.79 -6.21
N GLU A 178 -7.06 -12.63 -7.10
CA GLU A 178 -6.68 -14.03 -7.25
C GLU A 178 -5.18 -14.22 -7.52
N ILE A 179 -4.55 -13.25 -8.20
CA ILE A 179 -3.13 -13.27 -8.52
C ILE A 179 -2.29 -13.15 -7.25
N LEU A 180 -2.77 -12.42 -6.23
CA LEU A 180 -2.06 -12.23 -4.96
C LEU A 180 -1.67 -13.58 -4.33
N SER A 181 -2.57 -14.57 -4.35
CA SER A 181 -2.31 -15.91 -3.81
C SER A 181 -1.22 -16.71 -4.55
N GLN A 182 -0.90 -16.30 -5.78
CA GLN A 182 0.08 -16.98 -6.65
C GLN A 182 1.47 -16.31 -6.62
N ILE A 183 1.57 -15.13 -5.99
CA ILE A 183 2.83 -14.40 -5.83
C ILE A 183 3.70 -15.14 -4.81
N LYS A 184 4.99 -15.27 -5.13
CA LYS A 184 6.01 -15.89 -4.30
C LYS A 184 7.19 -14.95 -4.10
N THR A 185 7.98 -15.22 -3.07
CA THR A 185 9.29 -14.58 -2.90
C THR A 185 10.13 -14.73 -4.16
N GLY A 186 10.66 -13.61 -4.65
CA GLY A 186 11.46 -13.52 -5.86
C GLY A 186 10.69 -13.07 -7.11
N ASP A 187 9.35 -13.05 -7.09
CA ASP A 187 8.57 -12.42 -8.16
C ASP A 187 8.86 -10.92 -8.26
N ILE A 188 8.62 -10.34 -9.42
CA ILE A 188 9.11 -9.00 -9.76
C ILE A 188 7.93 -8.11 -10.15
N ILE A 189 7.90 -6.88 -9.64
CA ILE A 189 7.06 -5.81 -10.20
C ILE A 189 7.71 -5.39 -11.52
N ARG A 190 7.22 -5.90 -12.65
CA ARG A 190 7.74 -5.52 -13.97
C ARG A 190 7.47 -4.06 -14.27
N SER A 191 6.29 -3.56 -13.87
CA SER A 191 5.96 -2.15 -13.93
C SER A 191 4.82 -1.80 -12.98
N ALA A 192 4.84 -0.58 -12.43
CA ALA A 192 3.68 0.04 -11.79
C ALA A 192 3.30 1.33 -12.53
N LYS A 193 2.00 1.58 -12.74
CA LYS A 193 1.53 2.76 -13.46
C LYS A 193 0.32 3.39 -12.78
N LEU A 194 0.35 4.70 -12.60
CA LEU A 194 -0.85 5.48 -12.25
C LEU A 194 -1.68 5.69 -13.51
N VAL A 195 -2.79 4.95 -13.62
CA VAL A 195 -3.66 4.97 -14.80
C VAL A 195 -4.84 5.94 -14.66
N GLU A 196 -5.23 6.28 -13.42
CA GLU A 196 -6.25 7.29 -13.11
C GLU A 196 -5.86 8.09 -11.85
N GLY A 197 -6.36 9.33 -11.72
CA GLY A 197 -6.14 10.19 -10.54
C GLY A 197 -4.88 11.07 -10.58
N ARG A 198 -4.24 11.20 -11.75
CA ARG A 198 -3.04 12.05 -11.93
C ARG A 198 -3.33 13.53 -11.73
N ASP A 199 -4.54 13.96 -12.06
CA ASP A 199 -5.11 15.29 -11.85
C ASP A 199 -5.42 15.59 -10.37
N CYS A 200 -5.63 14.55 -9.56
CA CYS A 200 -5.76 14.66 -8.11
C CYS A 200 -4.41 14.72 -7.38
N LEU A 201 -3.27 14.54 -8.07
CA LEU A 201 -1.94 14.54 -7.45
C LEU A 201 -1.35 15.96 -7.41
N ILE A 202 -1.17 16.48 -6.20
CA ILE A 202 -0.54 17.76 -5.91
C ILE A 202 0.92 17.52 -5.54
N LEU A 203 1.83 18.08 -6.34
CA LEU A 203 3.26 18.10 -6.04
C LEU A 203 3.58 19.27 -5.10
N PRO A 204 4.60 19.15 -4.23
CA PRO A 204 5.07 20.28 -3.45
C PRO A 204 5.57 21.39 -4.38
N GLU A 205 5.40 22.65 -3.98
CA GLU A 205 5.98 23.78 -4.71
C GLU A 205 7.52 23.68 -4.65
N GLU A 206 8.19 23.76 -5.80
CA GLU A 206 9.65 23.90 -5.82
C GLU A 206 10.02 25.26 -5.23
N SER A 207 10.76 25.24 -4.11
CA SER A 207 11.32 26.43 -3.47
C SER A 207 12.54 26.96 -4.20
#